data_AF-A0A8H4A697-F1
#
_entry.id   AF-A0A8H4A697-F1
#
_cell.length_a   1.000
_cell.length_b   1.000
_cell.length_c   1.000
_cell.angle_alpha   90.00
_cell.angle_beta   90.00
_cell.angle_gamma   90.00
#
_symmetry.space_group_name_H-M   'P 1'
#
loop_
_entity.id
_entity.type
_entity.pdbx_description
1 polymer ?
#
loop_
_entity_poly.entity_id
_entity_poly.type
_entity_poly.pdbx_seq_one_letter_code
_entity_poly.pdbx_strand_id
1 'polypeptide(L)'
;MTHMFQALDQGDEQDPQYNDAVQFSPGRYRIHPTYINTTRPPPSPGEVNERTHLLLGIRPTKNQFQEWINVTWKRTLILNVFPVAVVLAWCAVPFPTYVPSNTIKHFGFLSDINIFHLPNHDDNPVEINFWFFLFFYYGFYNAIALLMVTKMFDLYSLNWWPKWLGGYFAYTVFWLLSLISGVIIYLHTSLVKYNLTWVLLTFITMNMPLLVGFIVIRGQTNRLNYRRSLTLPQKTFFDRRQLRHRLPKSYVRFLWFCFTLFIVIAAFIAGEAYAYVFLTTPEAHSGVDAFVYVYSWLATIYILDAVTEYIIESRVKSYPLQFTFKLYFFMIYFIFYRNLFARLRDPDQYILIQAASSLWVCIFYPLCMTQTVHKNLVCYIGLRKDYDDYKKQCGRSFFIRNLAENATMLGFICWICIIHYGPNYEVYPYFKFIEEGNPFDFDLTLRMSCIIWTFELASAAITRIIFRKVFKHSISKDAVKDFDEYPEIVVAMIVIIIHVLQDMLMALLNLNFKDALGSKHKP
;
A
#
# COMPACT_ATOMS: atom_id res chain seq x y z
N MET A 1 40.86 53.02 -21.27
CA MET A 1 41.82 52.03 -21.77
C MET A 1 41.64 50.74 -20.98
N THR A 2 41.56 49.52 -21.51
CA THR A 2 41.25 48.94 -22.84
C THR A 2 41.70 47.47 -22.75
N HIS A 3 40.83 46.52 -23.11
CA HIS A 3 41.13 45.11 -23.43
C HIS A 3 41.82 44.23 -22.34
N MET A 4 41.38 43.02 -21.98
CA MET A 4 40.93 41.85 -22.75
C MET A 4 42.05 41.24 -23.63
N PHE A 5 42.62 40.10 -23.24
CA PHE A 5 42.83 38.95 -24.16
C PHE A 5 43.05 37.65 -23.39
N GLN A 6 42.91 36.53 -24.09
CA GLN A 6 42.76 35.17 -23.57
C GLN A 6 43.66 34.19 -24.36
N ALA A 7 44.02 33.09 -23.72
CA ALA A 7 44.52 31.82 -24.29
C ALA A 7 45.91 31.75 -24.96
N LEU A 8 46.61 30.65 -24.64
CA LEU A 8 47.29 29.75 -25.56
C LEU A 8 47.35 28.35 -24.89
N ASP A 9 47.79 27.33 -25.60
CA ASP A 9 46.95 26.17 -26.00
C ASP A 9 47.79 24.87 -26.06
N GLN A 10 47.12 23.71 -26.20
CA GLN A 10 47.70 22.37 -26.55
C GLN A 10 48.51 21.72 -25.41
N GLY A 11 48.54 20.40 -25.15
CA GLY A 11 48.22 19.15 -25.87
C GLY A 11 49.29 18.13 -25.39
N ASP A 12 49.14 16.81 -25.30
CA ASP A 12 48.09 15.84 -25.68
C ASP A 12 48.31 14.52 -24.86
N GLU A 13 47.69 13.39 -25.23
CA GLU A 13 47.92 12.00 -24.72
C GLU A 13 47.44 11.67 -23.28
N GLN A 14 46.30 10.98 -23.07
CA GLN A 14 45.98 9.56 -23.27
C GLN A 14 46.65 8.56 -22.29
N ASP A 15 45.88 8.09 -21.30
CA ASP A 15 45.82 6.65 -20.96
C ASP A 15 44.45 6.29 -20.32
N PRO A 16 43.72 5.23 -20.74
CA PRO A 16 42.33 5.02 -20.34
C PRO A 16 42.12 3.77 -19.46
N GLN A 17 42.12 3.93 -18.13
CA GLN A 17 41.66 2.87 -17.23
C GLN A 17 41.04 3.39 -15.91
N TYR A 18 40.25 2.51 -15.27
CA TYR A 18 39.57 2.70 -13.98
C TYR A 18 38.43 3.74 -13.91
N ASN A 19 37.26 3.33 -14.41
CA ASN A 19 35.97 3.95 -14.06
C ASN A 19 34.91 2.93 -13.60
N ASP A 20 35.31 1.95 -12.79
CA ASP A 20 34.39 1.02 -12.12
C ASP A 20 34.01 1.50 -10.71
N ALA A 21 32.99 2.35 -10.65
CA ALA A 21 32.36 2.78 -9.40
C ALA A 21 30.86 3.07 -9.59
N VAL A 22 30.06 1.99 -9.68
CA VAL A 22 28.59 1.92 -9.52
C VAL A 22 27.87 3.24 -9.89
N GLN A 23 27.63 3.45 -11.18
CA GLN A 23 26.86 4.58 -11.67
C GLN A 23 25.40 4.50 -11.24
N PHE A 24 25.06 5.17 -10.13
CA PHE A 24 23.70 5.64 -9.90
C PHE A 24 23.43 6.84 -10.80
N SER A 25 22.93 6.61 -12.02
CA SER A 25 22.46 7.67 -12.92
C SER A 25 21.29 8.43 -12.29
N PRO A 26 21.42 9.75 -11.99
CA PRO A 26 20.29 10.56 -11.58
C PRO A 26 19.44 10.89 -12.81
N GLY A 27 18.16 10.55 -12.79
CA GLY A 27 17.24 10.81 -13.91
C GLY A 27 17.22 12.29 -14.30
N ARG A 28 17.79 12.61 -15.47
CA ARG A 28 17.71 13.93 -16.11
C ARG A 28 17.77 13.78 -17.63
N TYR A 29 16.79 13.07 -18.19
CA TYR A 29 16.68 12.91 -19.64
C TYR A 29 16.11 14.17 -20.30
N ARG A 30 17.02 15.05 -20.73
CA ARG A 30 16.75 16.02 -21.80
C ARG A 30 16.99 15.29 -23.13
N ILE A 31 15.92 14.76 -23.72
CA ILE A 31 16.03 13.96 -24.95
C ILE A 31 16.24 14.89 -26.14
N HIS A 32 17.43 14.84 -26.76
CA HIS A 32 17.56 15.18 -28.17
C HIS A 32 16.96 14.03 -29.00
N PRO A 33 16.18 14.33 -30.06
CA PRO A 33 15.62 13.29 -30.90
C PRO A 33 16.74 12.67 -31.76
N THR A 34 16.88 11.35 -31.71
CA THR A 34 17.73 10.62 -32.65
C THR A 34 16.99 9.35 -33.06
N TYR A 35 16.95 9.09 -34.37
CA TYR A 35 16.13 8.05 -34.97
C TYR A 35 16.54 6.65 -34.49
N ILE A 36 15.54 5.81 -34.18
CA ILE A 36 15.75 4.43 -33.75
C ILE A 36 16.08 3.60 -34.99
N ASN A 37 17.30 3.04 -35.05
CA ASN A 37 17.64 1.97 -35.99
C ASN A 37 17.82 0.66 -35.19
N THR A 38 17.13 -0.40 -35.61
CA THR A 38 16.89 -1.59 -34.76
C THR A 38 17.96 -2.66 -34.93
N THR A 39 19.13 -2.47 -34.31
CA THR A 39 20.04 -3.56 -33.92
C THR A 39 20.82 -3.16 -32.67
N ARG A 40 20.66 -3.89 -31.56
CA ARG A 40 21.51 -3.76 -30.37
C ARG A 40 22.55 -4.89 -30.43
N PRO A 41 23.85 -4.62 -30.24
CA PRO A 41 24.85 -5.70 -30.19
C PRO A 41 24.57 -6.63 -28.99
N PRO A 42 25.01 -7.90 -29.05
CA PRO A 42 24.88 -8.83 -27.93
C PRO A 42 25.65 -8.32 -26.70
N PRO A 43 25.20 -8.65 -25.47
CA PRO A 43 25.87 -8.23 -24.25
C PRO A 43 27.29 -8.81 -24.16
N SER A 44 28.19 -8.09 -23.51
CA SER A 44 29.57 -8.53 -23.29
C SER A 44 29.62 -9.76 -22.36
N PRO A 45 30.62 -10.65 -22.53
CA PRO A 45 30.78 -11.84 -21.68
C PRO A 45 31.28 -11.43 -20.28
N GLY A 46 30.36 -10.92 -19.46
CA GLY A 46 30.65 -10.42 -18.12
C GLY A 46 29.47 -9.69 -17.44
N GLU A 47 28.56 -9.10 -18.22
CA GLU A 47 27.31 -8.53 -17.67
C GLU A 47 26.32 -9.64 -17.31
N VAL A 48 26.51 -10.24 -16.12
CA VAL A 48 25.54 -11.16 -15.52
C VAL A 48 24.23 -10.41 -15.31
N ASN A 49 23.16 -10.93 -15.93
CA ASN A 49 21.84 -10.32 -15.98
C ASN A 49 21.22 -10.25 -14.56
N GLU A 50 21.45 -9.14 -13.82
CA GLU A 50 21.10 -9.01 -12.38
C GLU A 50 19.59 -9.01 -12.06
N ARG A 51 18.73 -9.20 -13.08
CA ARG A 51 17.28 -9.26 -12.96
C ARG A 51 16.87 -10.69 -12.66
N THR A 52 16.59 -10.98 -11.38
CA THR A 52 16.27 -12.34 -10.91
C THR A 52 14.90 -12.82 -11.42
N HIS A 53 14.77 -14.13 -11.70
CA HIS A 53 13.57 -14.73 -12.29
C HIS A 53 12.24 -14.42 -11.58
N LEU A 54 12.20 -14.21 -10.26
CA LEU A 54 10.95 -13.84 -9.55
C LEU A 54 10.43 -12.47 -9.96
N LEU A 55 11.32 -11.49 -10.12
CA LEU A 55 10.93 -10.15 -10.58
C LEU A 55 10.49 -10.18 -12.05
N LEU A 56 11.13 -11.01 -12.87
CA LEU A 56 10.81 -11.19 -14.30
C LEU A 56 9.53 -12.00 -14.55
N GLY A 57 9.27 -13.07 -13.79
CA GLY A 57 8.13 -13.97 -14.01
C GLY A 57 6.76 -13.35 -13.77
N ILE A 58 6.70 -12.21 -13.06
CA ILE A 58 5.48 -11.42 -12.81
C ILE A 58 5.55 -10.07 -13.56
N ARG A 59 6.51 -9.87 -14.49
CA ARG A 59 6.53 -8.70 -15.37
C ARG A 59 5.84 -9.07 -16.68
N PRO A 60 4.76 -8.37 -17.08
CA PRO A 60 4.13 -8.62 -18.38
C PRO A 60 5.10 -8.32 -19.52
N THR A 61 4.96 -9.04 -20.63
CA THR A 61 5.70 -8.74 -21.87
C THR A 61 5.29 -7.35 -22.36
N LYS A 62 6.22 -6.59 -22.96
CA LYS A 62 5.92 -5.22 -23.48
C LYS A 62 4.66 -5.15 -24.34
N ASN A 63 4.43 -6.16 -25.19
CA ASN A 63 3.25 -6.23 -26.06
C ASN A 63 1.96 -6.42 -25.24
N GLN A 64 1.96 -7.34 -24.26
CA GLN A 64 0.83 -7.55 -23.34
C GLN A 64 0.55 -6.27 -22.55
N PHE A 65 1.60 -5.63 -22.02
CA PHE A 65 1.50 -4.39 -21.27
C PHE A 65 0.84 -3.25 -22.07
N GLN A 66 1.27 -3.03 -23.32
CA GLN A 66 0.66 -2.02 -24.18
C GLN A 66 -0.80 -2.36 -24.53
N GLU A 67 -1.13 -3.63 -24.74
CA GLU A 67 -2.51 -4.06 -24.96
C GLU A 67 -3.41 -3.78 -23.74
N TRP A 68 -2.87 -3.98 -22.53
CA TRP A 68 -3.56 -3.74 -21.27
C TRP A 68 -3.82 -2.25 -21.00
N ILE A 69 -2.83 -1.40 -21.25
CA ILE A 69 -2.84 0.00 -20.82
C ILE A 69 -3.47 0.95 -21.85
N ASN A 70 -3.31 0.70 -23.15
CA ASN A 70 -3.81 1.60 -24.20
C ASN A 70 -5.34 1.63 -24.29
N VAL A 71 -6.01 0.49 -24.07
CA VAL A 71 -7.48 0.40 -24.15
C VAL A 71 -8.09 0.69 -22.78
N THR A 72 -8.87 1.78 -22.66
CA THR A 72 -9.46 2.22 -21.39
C THR A 72 -10.26 1.14 -20.65
N TRP A 73 -11.06 0.32 -21.37
CA TRP A 73 -11.77 -0.80 -20.75
C TRP A 73 -10.83 -1.88 -20.22
N LYS A 74 -9.84 -2.32 -21.00
CA LYS A 74 -8.84 -3.32 -20.55
C LYS A 74 -8.06 -2.80 -19.33
N ARG A 75 -7.69 -1.52 -19.33
CA ARG A 75 -7.01 -0.87 -18.19
C ARG A 75 -7.87 -0.88 -16.93
N THR A 76 -9.17 -0.57 -17.03
CA THR A 76 -10.10 -0.65 -15.89
C THR A 76 -10.28 -2.10 -15.42
N LEU A 77 -10.42 -3.06 -16.34
CA LEU A 77 -10.53 -4.48 -16.03
C LEU A 77 -9.30 -4.96 -15.24
N ILE A 78 -8.09 -4.61 -15.68
CA ILE A 78 -6.85 -5.11 -15.10
C ILE A 78 -6.46 -4.39 -13.81
N LEU A 79 -6.73 -3.08 -13.69
CA LEU A 79 -6.38 -2.32 -12.49
C LEU A 79 -7.45 -2.34 -11.39
N ASN A 80 -8.73 -2.54 -11.71
CA ASN A 80 -9.82 -2.59 -10.71
C ASN A 80 -10.44 -3.99 -10.59
N VAL A 81 -10.90 -4.58 -11.70
CA VAL A 81 -11.70 -5.81 -11.65
C VAL A 81 -10.86 -7.03 -11.29
N PHE A 82 -9.69 -7.19 -11.90
CA PHE A 82 -8.77 -8.31 -11.64
C PHE A 82 -8.31 -8.40 -10.18
N PRO A 83 -7.74 -7.36 -9.55
CA PRO A 83 -7.33 -7.46 -8.15
C PRO A 83 -8.51 -7.72 -7.22
N VAL A 84 -9.68 -7.11 -7.47
CA VAL A 84 -10.90 -7.42 -6.69
C VAL A 84 -11.31 -8.88 -6.86
N ALA A 85 -11.34 -9.41 -8.10
CA ALA A 85 -11.70 -10.80 -8.37
C ALA A 85 -10.77 -11.81 -7.65
N VAL A 86 -9.48 -11.51 -7.51
CA VAL A 86 -8.54 -12.33 -6.71
C VAL A 86 -8.92 -12.35 -5.23
N VAL A 87 -9.30 -11.20 -4.66
CA VAL A 87 -9.74 -11.10 -3.26
C VAL A 87 -11.05 -11.85 -3.06
N LEU A 88 -12.02 -11.68 -3.96
CA LEU A 88 -13.32 -12.36 -3.91
C LEU A 88 -13.16 -13.88 -4.02
N ALA A 89 -12.28 -14.37 -4.91
CA ALA A 89 -11.99 -15.79 -5.03
C ALA A 89 -11.34 -16.38 -3.76
N TRP A 90 -10.55 -15.58 -3.03
CA TRP A 90 -9.96 -15.99 -1.76
C TRP A 90 -10.97 -15.97 -0.60
N CYS A 91 -11.84 -14.94 -0.50
CA CYS A 91 -12.82 -14.85 0.59
C CYS A 91 -14.10 -15.69 0.39
N ALA A 92 -14.37 -16.14 -0.84
CA ALA A 92 -15.50 -17.03 -1.14
C ALA A 92 -15.26 -18.50 -0.75
N VAL A 93 -14.03 -18.90 -0.41
CA VAL A 93 -13.75 -20.29 -0.03
C VAL A 93 -14.33 -20.57 1.36
N PRO A 94 -15.17 -21.62 1.52
CA PRO A 94 -15.83 -21.92 2.79
C PRO A 94 -14.82 -22.22 3.91
N PHE A 95 -14.98 -21.55 5.05
CA PHE A 95 -14.32 -21.96 6.29
C PHE A 95 -14.90 -23.31 6.78
N PRO A 96 -14.08 -24.30 7.13
CA PRO A 96 -14.53 -25.46 7.87
C PRO A 96 -14.87 -25.05 9.31
N THR A 97 -16.16 -24.88 9.58
CA THR A 97 -16.70 -24.52 10.89
C THR A 97 -17.19 -25.75 11.67
N TYR A 98 -17.25 -25.62 12.99
CA TYR A 98 -17.88 -26.59 13.89
C TYR A 98 -19.00 -25.89 14.67
N VAL A 99 -20.18 -26.52 14.69
CA VAL A 99 -21.31 -26.06 15.50
C VAL A 99 -21.06 -26.47 16.96
N PRO A 100 -21.03 -25.52 17.92
CA PRO A 100 -20.84 -25.85 19.33
C PRO A 100 -22.00 -26.70 19.87
N SER A 101 -21.71 -27.87 20.45
CA SER A 101 -22.75 -28.80 20.94
C SER A 101 -23.28 -28.50 22.35
N ASN A 102 -22.87 -27.38 22.97
CA ASN A 102 -22.98 -27.19 24.42
C ASN A 102 -23.88 -26.02 24.83
N THR A 103 -25.19 -26.19 24.71
CA THR A 103 -26.19 -25.33 25.37
C THR A 103 -26.21 -25.59 26.89
N ILE A 104 -25.22 -25.08 27.62
CA ILE A 104 -25.23 -25.07 29.10
C ILE A 104 -24.87 -23.66 29.59
N LYS A 105 -25.90 -22.90 29.97
CA LYS A 105 -25.77 -21.58 30.59
C LYS A 105 -25.11 -21.70 31.98
N HIS A 106 -23.85 -21.29 32.10
CA HIS A 106 -23.22 -21.06 33.39
C HIS A 106 -23.41 -19.61 33.83
N PHE A 107 -24.36 -19.40 34.74
CA PHE A 107 -24.61 -18.12 35.39
C PHE A 107 -23.45 -17.83 36.37
N GLY A 108 -22.67 -16.76 36.13
CA GLY A 108 -21.44 -16.46 36.89
C GLY A 108 -21.19 -14.96 37.03
N PHE A 109 -21.55 -14.40 38.18
CA PHE A 109 -21.77 -12.97 38.43
C PHE A 109 -20.50 -12.09 38.63
N LEU A 110 -19.28 -12.52 38.25
CA LEU A 110 -18.05 -11.77 38.55
C LEU A 110 -16.97 -11.87 37.45
N SER A 111 -17.02 -11.01 36.42
CA SER A 111 -15.92 -10.84 35.46
C SER A 111 -15.74 -9.42 34.88
N ASP A 112 -16.31 -8.39 35.51
CA ASP A 112 -16.34 -7.00 35.02
C ASP A 112 -15.04 -6.20 35.22
N ILE A 113 -13.88 -6.76 34.84
CA ILE A 113 -12.69 -5.98 34.46
C ILE A 113 -11.94 -6.72 33.33
N ASN A 114 -12.38 -6.58 32.08
CA ASN A 114 -11.64 -7.06 30.90
C ASN A 114 -11.67 -6.01 29.78
N ILE A 115 -10.53 -5.32 29.59
CA ILE A 115 -10.39 -4.11 28.75
C ILE A 115 -10.23 -4.44 27.24
N PHE A 116 -10.22 -5.73 26.85
CA PHE A 116 -9.91 -6.17 25.48
C PHE A 116 -10.86 -7.28 24.98
N HIS A 117 -12.16 -7.00 24.94
CA HIS A 117 -13.13 -7.80 24.20
C HIS A 117 -14.03 -6.87 23.36
N LEU A 118 -14.18 -7.15 22.07
CA LEU A 118 -15.36 -6.69 21.32
C LEU A 118 -16.61 -7.28 21.99
N PRO A 119 -17.73 -6.54 22.10
CA PRO A 119 -18.95 -7.10 22.66
C PRO A 119 -19.39 -8.30 21.81
N ASN A 120 -19.24 -9.50 22.37
CA ASN A 120 -19.77 -10.73 21.78
C ASN A 120 -21.30 -10.67 21.91
N HIS A 121 -21.97 -10.24 20.85
CA HIS A 121 -23.44 -10.27 20.77
C HIS A 121 -23.91 -11.56 20.09
N ASP A 122 -23.44 -12.69 20.61
CA ASP A 122 -23.91 -14.03 20.25
C ASP A 122 -23.56 -15.04 21.36
N ASP A 123 -24.57 -15.74 21.88
CA ASP A 123 -24.42 -16.80 22.89
C ASP A 123 -23.78 -18.09 22.32
N ASN A 124 -23.53 -18.18 21.00
CA ASN A 124 -22.99 -19.36 20.31
C ASN A 124 -21.86 -18.99 19.31
N PRO A 125 -20.61 -18.78 19.76
CA PRO A 125 -19.51 -18.42 18.86
C PRO A 125 -19.06 -19.62 18.02
N VAL A 126 -19.30 -19.54 16.70
CA VAL A 126 -18.92 -20.58 15.73
C VAL A 126 -17.41 -20.84 15.76
N GLU A 127 -17.01 -22.11 15.87
CA GLU A 127 -15.61 -22.50 15.97
C GLU A 127 -15.00 -22.78 14.59
N ILE A 128 -13.84 -22.18 14.29
CA ILE A 128 -13.17 -22.30 12.99
C ILE A 128 -12.03 -23.33 13.09
N ASN A 129 -11.80 -24.09 12.01
CA ASN A 129 -10.60 -24.90 11.88
C ASN A 129 -9.32 -24.04 11.76
N PHE A 130 -8.46 -24.13 12.78
CA PHE A 130 -7.20 -23.37 12.85
C PHE A 130 -6.25 -23.64 11.67
N TRP A 131 -6.11 -24.90 11.23
CA TRP A 131 -5.17 -25.26 10.17
C TRP A 131 -5.59 -24.71 8.80
N PHE A 132 -6.89 -24.73 8.51
CA PHE A 132 -7.43 -24.07 7.32
C PHE A 132 -7.19 -22.56 7.36
N PHE A 133 -7.50 -21.90 8.48
CA PHE A 133 -7.21 -20.48 8.66
C PHE A 133 -5.72 -20.17 8.46
N LEU A 134 -4.82 -20.94 9.09
CA LEU A 134 -3.38 -20.68 9.04
C LEU A 134 -2.80 -20.85 7.62
N PHE A 135 -3.05 -22.00 6.98
CA PHE A 135 -2.41 -22.33 5.70
C PHE A 135 -3.10 -21.68 4.50
N PHE A 136 -4.43 -21.64 4.48
CA PHE A 136 -5.18 -21.03 3.39
C PHE A 136 -5.34 -19.53 3.65
N TYR A 137 -6.15 -19.16 4.64
CA TYR A 137 -6.61 -17.78 4.78
C TYR A 137 -5.46 -16.81 5.09
N TYR A 138 -4.81 -16.98 6.24
CA TYR A 138 -3.63 -16.22 6.65
C TYR A 138 -2.44 -16.43 5.72
N GLY A 139 -2.19 -17.67 5.27
CA GLY A 139 -1.08 -18.03 4.40
C GLY A 139 -1.11 -17.29 3.06
N PHE A 140 -2.25 -17.21 2.37
CA PHE A 140 -2.37 -16.43 1.13
C PHE A 140 -2.29 -14.92 1.37
N TYR A 141 -2.93 -14.39 2.41
CA TYR A 141 -2.85 -12.98 2.79
C TYR A 141 -1.40 -12.53 3.03
N ASN A 142 -0.64 -13.27 3.85
CA ASN A 142 0.75 -12.94 4.14
C ASN A 142 1.70 -13.18 2.94
N ALA A 143 1.40 -14.15 2.06
CA ALA A 143 2.11 -14.30 0.79
C ALA A 143 1.97 -13.04 -0.09
N ILE A 144 0.76 -12.50 -0.22
CA ILE A 144 0.50 -11.25 -0.95
C ILE A 144 1.17 -10.06 -0.27
N ALA A 145 1.14 -9.97 1.06
CA ALA A 145 1.84 -8.92 1.81
C ALA A 145 3.36 -8.90 1.55
N LEU A 146 4.01 -10.08 1.57
CA LEU A 146 5.42 -10.23 1.26
C LEU A 146 5.75 -9.92 -0.21
N LEU A 147 4.82 -10.22 -1.12
CA LEU A 147 4.92 -9.86 -2.54
C LEU A 147 4.81 -8.34 -2.73
N MET A 148 3.91 -7.67 -2.00
CA MET A 148 3.74 -6.22 -2.04
C MET A 148 5.04 -5.51 -1.65
N VAL A 149 5.62 -5.89 -0.51
CA VAL A 149 6.91 -5.35 -0.05
C VAL A 149 7.98 -5.60 -1.10
N THR A 150 8.08 -6.83 -1.62
CA THR A 150 9.05 -7.18 -2.67
C THR A 150 8.91 -6.30 -3.93
N LYS A 151 7.68 -5.92 -4.31
CA LYS A 151 7.45 -4.97 -5.42
C LYS A 151 7.79 -3.53 -5.07
N MET A 152 7.58 -3.07 -3.82
CA MET A 152 8.09 -1.76 -3.37
C MET A 152 9.63 -1.69 -3.41
N PHE A 153 10.32 -2.79 -3.09
CA PHE A 153 11.78 -2.90 -3.23
C PHE A 153 12.24 -2.89 -4.71
N ASP A 154 11.51 -3.53 -5.62
CA ASP A 154 11.75 -3.47 -7.08
C ASP A 154 11.62 -2.01 -7.58
N LEU A 155 10.59 -1.28 -7.14
CA LEU A 155 10.42 0.16 -7.43
C LEU A 155 11.48 1.07 -6.79
N TYR A 156 12.11 0.64 -5.71
CA TYR A 156 13.29 1.28 -5.13
C TYR A 156 14.60 0.83 -5.81
N SER A 157 14.53 -0.12 -6.76
CA SER A 157 15.67 -0.72 -7.46
C SER A 157 16.68 -1.41 -6.52
N LEU A 158 16.18 -2.10 -5.49
CA LEU A 158 16.99 -2.78 -4.49
C LEU A 158 16.60 -4.26 -4.35
N ASN A 159 17.47 -5.15 -4.82
CA ASN A 159 17.39 -6.58 -4.51
C ASN A 159 17.77 -6.78 -3.03
N TRP A 160 16.80 -7.21 -2.21
CA TRP A 160 16.99 -7.36 -0.76
C TRP A 160 17.49 -8.75 -0.35
N TRP A 161 17.30 -9.79 -1.16
CA TRP A 161 17.84 -11.14 -0.90
C TRP A 161 19.31 -11.27 -1.33
N PRO A 162 20.12 -12.10 -0.65
CA PRO A 162 21.50 -12.33 -1.06
C PRO A 162 21.59 -13.23 -2.30
N LYS A 163 22.59 -12.97 -3.16
CA LYS A 163 22.72 -13.61 -4.50
C LYS A 163 22.77 -15.14 -4.50
N TRP A 164 23.27 -15.76 -3.43
CA TRP A 164 23.36 -17.22 -3.29
C TRP A 164 22.03 -17.91 -2.91
N LEU A 165 21.10 -17.14 -2.34
CA LEU A 165 19.82 -17.67 -1.82
C LEU A 165 18.74 -17.65 -2.89
N GLY A 166 18.77 -16.66 -3.80
CA GLY A 166 17.77 -16.51 -4.86
C GLY A 166 16.41 -15.98 -4.36
N GLY A 167 15.68 -15.28 -5.24
CA GLY A 167 14.44 -14.58 -4.87
C GLY A 167 13.30 -15.51 -4.44
N TYR A 168 13.06 -16.59 -5.19
CA TYR A 168 12.00 -17.56 -4.87
C TYR A 168 12.21 -18.26 -3.54
N PHE A 169 13.41 -18.81 -3.31
CA PHE A 169 13.70 -19.52 -2.07
C PHE A 169 13.69 -18.57 -0.86
N ALA A 170 14.25 -17.36 -0.98
CA ALA A 170 14.14 -16.35 0.07
C ALA A 170 12.67 -16.04 0.41
N TYR A 171 11.84 -15.77 -0.60
CA TYR A 171 10.41 -15.51 -0.43
C TYR A 171 9.69 -16.68 0.27
N THR A 172 9.90 -17.91 -0.20
CA THR A 172 9.32 -19.12 0.42
C THR A 172 9.80 -19.32 1.86
N VAL A 173 11.06 -19.04 2.19
CA VAL A 173 11.59 -19.15 3.56
C VAL A 173 10.92 -18.17 4.51
N PHE A 174 10.76 -16.89 4.14
CA PHE A 174 10.09 -15.92 5.02
C PHE A 174 8.59 -16.22 5.18
N TRP A 175 7.94 -16.70 4.12
CA TRP A 175 6.55 -17.15 4.18
C TRP A 175 6.38 -18.40 5.08
N LEU A 176 7.25 -19.41 4.96
CA LEU A 176 7.22 -20.58 5.85
C LEU A 176 7.54 -20.19 7.31
N LEU A 177 8.48 -19.26 7.54
CA LEU A 177 8.85 -18.80 8.88
C LEU A 177 7.68 -18.11 9.59
N SER A 178 6.86 -17.33 8.89
CA SER A 178 5.66 -16.72 9.46
C SER A 178 4.59 -17.76 9.78
N LEU A 179 4.39 -18.78 8.92
CA LEU A 179 3.47 -19.88 9.19
C LEU A 179 3.89 -20.70 10.42
N ILE A 180 5.18 -21.05 10.52
CA ILE A 180 5.76 -21.71 11.70
C ILE A 180 5.56 -20.85 12.95
N SER A 181 5.75 -19.54 12.85
CA SER A 181 5.49 -18.60 13.95
C SER A 181 4.02 -18.61 14.37
N GLY A 182 3.08 -18.69 13.42
CA GLY A 182 1.66 -18.88 13.68
C GLY A 182 1.33 -20.19 14.41
N VAL A 183 1.98 -21.31 14.04
CA VAL A 183 1.87 -22.59 14.78
C VAL A 183 2.40 -22.44 16.21
N ILE A 184 3.55 -21.77 16.40
CA ILE A 184 4.13 -21.56 17.73
C ILE A 184 3.19 -20.73 18.61
N ILE A 185 2.63 -19.63 18.08
CA ILE A 185 1.64 -18.79 18.79
C ILE A 185 0.43 -19.63 19.20
N TYR A 186 -0.08 -20.48 18.31
CA TYR A 186 -1.23 -21.34 18.57
C TYR A 186 -0.96 -22.41 19.66
N LEU A 187 0.22 -23.01 19.68
CA LEU A 187 0.56 -24.05 20.65
C LEU A 187 0.91 -23.50 22.05
N HIS A 188 1.38 -22.25 22.16
CA HIS A 188 1.96 -21.72 23.41
C HIS A 188 1.20 -20.53 24.00
N THR A 189 0.30 -19.87 23.25
CA THR A 189 -0.24 -18.57 23.66
C THR A 189 -1.74 -18.46 23.36
N SER A 190 -2.50 -17.81 24.24
CA SER A 190 -3.93 -17.48 24.01
C SER A 190 -4.16 -16.36 22.98
N LEU A 191 -3.10 -15.70 22.50
CA LEU A 191 -3.17 -14.55 21.58
C LEU A 191 -3.76 -14.87 20.19
N VAL A 192 -3.95 -16.16 19.86
CA VAL A 192 -4.57 -16.66 18.62
C VAL A 192 -5.91 -15.99 18.32
N LYS A 193 -6.69 -15.69 19.37
CA LYS A 193 -8.06 -15.15 19.30
C LYS A 193 -8.13 -13.70 18.82
N TYR A 194 -7.02 -12.97 18.80
CA TYR A 194 -6.99 -11.56 18.42
C TYR A 194 -6.50 -11.37 16.99
N ASN A 195 -7.32 -10.74 16.15
CA ASN A 195 -6.97 -10.39 14.75
C ASN A 195 -5.67 -9.59 14.68
N LEU A 196 -5.47 -8.67 15.64
CA LEU A 196 -4.28 -7.85 15.77
C LEU A 196 -2.98 -8.67 15.88
N THR A 197 -3.02 -9.87 16.48
CA THR A 197 -1.86 -10.79 16.55
C THR A 197 -1.41 -11.21 15.15
N TRP A 198 -2.37 -11.52 14.27
CA TRP A 198 -2.10 -11.97 12.90
C TRP A 198 -1.65 -10.82 11.99
N VAL A 199 -2.28 -9.64 12.11
CA VAL A 199 -1.82 -8.42 11.44
C VAL A 199 -0.39 -8.07 11.87
N LEU A 200 -0.10 -8.12 13.19
CA LEU A 200 1.24 -7.85 13.72
C LEU A 200 2.27 -8.89 13.24
N LEU A 201 1.90 -10.17 13.13
CA LEU A 201 2.77 -11.20 12.58
C LEU A 201 3.09 -10.98 11.10
N THR A 202 2.09 -10.57 10.31
CA THR A 202 2.30 -10.16 8.91
C THR A 202 3.18 -8.92 8.83
N PHE A 203 2.98 -7.91 9.68
CA PHE A 203 3.88 -6.74 9.78
C PHE A 203 5.32 -7.14 10.08
N ILE A 204 5.57 -8.01 11.06
CA ILE A 204 6.91 -8.52 11.37
C ILE A 204 7.53 -9.19 10.14
N THR A 205 6.74 -10.01 9.42
CA THR A 205 7.17 -10.71 8.20
C THR A 205 7.49 -9.74 7.06
N MET A 206 6.66 -8.71 6.85
CA MET A 206 6.88 -7.62 5.90
C MET A 206 8.14 -6.79 6.21
N ASN A 207 8.56 -6.72 7.47
CA ASN A 207 9.79 -6.05 7.87
C ASN A 207 11.05 -6.90 7.71
N MET A 208 10.95 -8.23 7.56
CA MET A 208 12.13 -9.07 7.34
C MET A 208 12.94 -8.68 6.09
N PRO A 209 12.32 -8.42 4.92
CA PRO A 209 13.01 -7.81 3.77
C PRO A 209 13.78 -6.50 4.08
N LEU A 210 13.24 -5.64 4.95
CA LEU A 210 13.90 -4.40 5.39
C LEU A 210 15.12 -4.69 6.24
N LEU A 211 15.03 -5.62 7.19
CA LEU A 211 16.16 -6.04 8.03
C LEU A 211 17.27 -6.66 7.18
N VAL A 212 16.95 -7.55 6.23
CA VAL A 212 17.95 -8.15 5.33
C VAL A 212 18.56 -7.08 4.42
N GLY A 213 17.75 -6.21 3.80
CA GLY A 213 18.24 -5.11 2.96
C GLY A 213 19.17 -4.14 3.72
N PHE A 214 18.83 -3.84 4.98
CA PHE A 214 19.68 -3.05 5.88
C PHE A 214 21.03 -3.73 6.17
N ILE A 215 21.02 -5.04 6.47
CA ILE A 215 22.23 -5.84 6.68
C ILE A 215 23.10 -5.86 5.41
N VAL A 216 22.50 -6.06 4.23
CA VAL A 216 23.20 -6.07 2.93
C VAL A 216 23.89 -4.74 2.66
N ILE A 217 23.17 -3.60 2.77
CA ILE A 217 23.74 -2.27 2.49
C ILE A 217 24.81 -1.91 3.54
N ARG A 218 24.60 -2.26 4.82
CA ARG A 218 25.61 -2.05 5.87
C ARG A 218 26.87 -2.87 5.61
N GLY A 219 26.73 -4.13 5.20
CA GLY A 219 27.83 -5.01 4.79
C GLY A 219 28.61 -4.47 3.59
N GLN A 220 27.92 -4.00 2.55
CA GLN A 220 28.55 -3.35 1.40
C GLN A 220 29.29 -2.06 1.79
N THR A 221 28.68 -1.20 2.61
CA THR A 221 29.27 0.05 3.10
C THR A 221 30.55 -0.23 3.89
N ASN A 222 30.54 -1.22 4.78
CA ASN A 222 31.72 -1.63 5.55
C ASN A 222 32.84 -2.16 4.63
N ARG A 223 32.52 -2.97 3.61
CA ARG A 223 33.50 -3.47 2.62
C ARG A 223 34.12 -2.36 1.78
N LEU A 224 33.34 -1.37 1.36
CA LEU A 224 33.82 -0.20 0.62
C LEU A 224 34.73 0.69 1.46
N ASN A 225 34.40 0.89 2.74
CA ASN A 225 35.25 1.61 3.69
C ASN A 225 36.56 0.86 3.96
N TYR A 226 36.52 -0.47 4.09
CA TYR A 226 37.72 -1.30 4.27
C TYR A 226 38.65 -1.29 3.04
N ARG A 227 38.10 -1.35 1.82
CA ARG A 227 38.89 -1.24 0.58
C ARG A 227 39.53 0.13 0.35
N ARG A 228 39.04 1.19 1.00
CA ARG A 228 39.69 2.52 1.03
C ARG A 228 40.63 2.66 2.23
N SER A 229 41.59 1.77 2.36
CA SER A 229 42.77 2.00 3.20
C SER A 229 43.65 3.08 2.57
N LEU A 230 43.26 4.35 2.75
CA LEU A 230 44.02 5.52 2.28
C LEU A 230 45.50 5.40 2.67
N THR A 231 46.39 5.78 1.75
CA THR A 231 47.83 5.83 2.01
C THR A 231 48.12 6.82 3.14
N LEU A 232 49.26 6.66 3.81
CA LEU A 232 49.61 7.50 4.97
C LEU A 232 49.53 9.01 4.67
N PRO A 233 49.99 9.54 3.52
CA PRO A 233 49.85 10.95 3.18
C PRO A 233 48.39 11.39 3.00
N GLN A 234 47.56 10.58 2.34
CA GLN A 234 46.14 10.89 2.14
C GLN A 234 45.37 10.97 3.47
N LYS A 235 45.75 10.18 4.49
CA LYS A 235 45.18 10.26 5.84
C LYS A 235 45.55 11.54 6.60
N THR A 236 46.60 12.25 6.18
CA THR A 236 47.00 13.55 6.74
C THR A 236 46.25 14.72 6.10
N PHE A 237 46.01 14.68 4.78
CA PHE A 237 45.33 15.77 4.07
C PHE A 237 43.80 15.71 4.16
N PHE A 238 43.21 14.51 4.21
CA PHE A 238 41.77 14.38 4.48
C PHE A 238 41.53 14.40 5.99
N ASP A 239 41.15 15.57 6.52
CA ASP A 239 40.88 15.82 7.93
C ASP A 239 40.04 14.69 8.57
N ARG A 240 40.54 14.17 9.70
CA ARG A 240 39.98 13.07 10.49
C ARG A 240 38.53 13.34 10.90
N ARG A 241 38.06 14.59 10.90
CA ARG A 241 36.64 14.96 11.09
C ARG A 241 35.76 14.74 9.84
N GLN A 242 36.27 14.97 8.62
CA GLN A 242 35.49 14.84 7.38
C GLN A 242 35.24 13.38 6.98
N LEU A 243 36.15 12.47 7.34
CA LEU A 243 36.03 11.02 7.09
C LEU A 243 35.09 10.30 8.05
N ARG A 244 34.93 10.76 9.29
CA ARG A 244 34.35 9.94 10.37
C ARG A 244 32.83 9.80 10.38
N HIS A 245 32.10 10.60 9.59
CA HIS A 245 30.62 10.63 9.60
C HIS A 245 29.91 10.73 8.23
N ARG A 246 30.61 10.57 7.10
CA ARG A 246 29.93 10.54 5.79
C ARG A 246 29.26 9.19 5.52
N LEU A 247 28.10 8.98 6.15
CA LEU A 247 27.12 7.98 5.70
C LEU A 247 26.86 8.20 4.19
N PRO A 248 26.95 7.15 3.34
CA PRO A 248 26.70 7.29 1.92
C PRO A 248 25.31 7.91 1.65
N LYS A 249 25.21 8.81 0.66
CA LYS A 249 23.93 9.43 0.31
C LYS A 249 22.86 8.40 -0.05
N SER A 250 23.25 7.26 -0.62
CA SER A 250 22.39 6.09 -0.87
C SER A 250 21.85 5.47 0.43
N TYR A 251 22.71 5.21 1.42
CA TYR A 251 22.30 4.68 2.73
C TYR A 251 21.30 5.61 3.45
N VAL A 252 21.53 6.93 3.39
CA VAL A 252 20.59 7.91 3.96
C VAL A 252 19.24 7.87 3.23
N ARG A 253 19.21 7.76 1.90
CA ARG A 253 17.96 7.58 1.14
C ARG A 253 17.23 6.29 1.50
N PHE A 254 17.98 5.20 1.72
CA PHE A 254 17.41 3.91 2.12
C PHE A 254 16.79 3.96 3.52
N LEU A 255 17.42 4.65 4.48
CA LEU A 255 16.83 4.88 5.81
C LEU A 255 15.52 5.69 5.72
N TRP A 256 15.48 6.73 4.88
CA TRP A 256 14.22 7.48 4.63
C TRP A 256 13.14 6.61 3.97
N PHE A 257 13.52 5.70 3.06
CA PHE A 257 12.59 4.72 2.49
C PHE A 257 12.04 3.75 3.56
N CYS A 258 12.90 3.18 4.40
CA CYS A 258 12.49 2.33 5.52
C CYS A 258 11.54 3.07 6.47
N PHE A 259 11.84 4.33 6.79
CA PHE A 259 10.99 5.16 7.63
C PHE A 259 9.62 5.45 7.00
N THR A 260 9.56 5.72 5.68
CA THR A 260 8.26 5.88 4.98
C THR A 260 7.46 4.58 4.96
N LEU A 261 8.11 3.43 4.76
CA LEU A 261 7.41 2.14 4.80
C LEU A 261 6.92 1.80 6.22
N PHE A 262 7.70 2.14 7.25
CA PHE A 262 7.25 2.03 8.64
C PHE A 262 6.03 2.91 8.93
N ILE A 263 6.04 4.20 8.53
CA ILE A 263 4.87 5.09 8.67
C ILE A 263 3.63 4.47 8.02
N VAL A 264 3.80 3.95 6.80
CA VAL A 264 2.70 3.43 5.99
C VAL A 264 2.05 2.20 6.61
N ILE A 265 2.84 1.26 7.15
CA ILE A 265 2.26 0.08 7.82
C ILE A 265 1.79 0.41 9.26
N ALA A 266 2.44 1.37 9.94
CA ALA A 266 1.94 1.87 11.22
C ALA A 266 0.58 2.59 11.08
N ALA A 267 0.36 3.31 9.97
CA ALA A 267 -0.93 3.90 9.62
C ALA A 267 -2.02 2.84 9.44
N PHE A 268 -1.67 1.68 8.90
CA PHE A 268 -2.59 0.55 8.79
C PHE A 268 -2.95 -0.03 10.17
N ILE A 269 -1.97 -0.37 11.00
CA ILE A 269 -2.20 -0.89 12.36
C ILE A 269 -3.01 0.11 13.22
N ALA A 270 -2.76 1.41 13.04
CA ALA A 270 -3.54 2.45 13.70
C ALA A 270 -5.01 2.46 13.24
N GLY A 271 -5.28 2.21 11.94
CA GLY A 271 -6.63 2.12 11.40
C GLY A 271 -7.40 0.91 11.92
N GLU A 272 -6.72 -0.22 12.10
CA GLU A 272 -7.27 -1.42 12.72
C GLU A 272 -7.64 -1.20 14.19
N ALA A 273 -6.71 -0.64 14.97
CA ALA A 273 -6.98 -0.24 16.35
C ALA A 273 -8.11 0.80 16.44
N TYR A 274 -8.24 1.68 15.44
CA TYR A 274 -9.32 2.64 15.33
C TYR A 274 -10.67 1.93 15.08
N ALA A 275 -10.80 1.13 14.03
CA ALA A 275 -12.04 0.40 13.76
C ALA A 275 -12.49 -0.50 14.92
N TYR A 276 -11.56 -1.11 15.65
CA TYR A 276 -11.86 -1.80 16.91
C TYR A 276 -12.54 -0.85 17.92
N VAL A 277 -11.94 0.31 18.21
CA VAL A 277 -12.49 1.31 19.13
C VAL A 277 -13.87 1.81 18.69
N PHE A 278 -14.07 2.02 17.38
CA PHE A 278 -15.37 2.39 16.81
C PHE A 278 -16.46 1.35 17.13
N LEU A 279 -16.13 0.07 16.92
CA LEU A 279 -17.05 -1.05 17.12
C LEU A 279 -17.33 -1.36 18.60
N THR A 280 -16.40 -1.03 19.50
CA THR A 280 -16.60 -1.19 20.94
C THR A 280 -17.34 -0.05 21.61
N THR A 281 -17.61 1.07 20.92
CA THR A 281 -18.16 2.29 21.53
C THR A 281 -19.61 2.51 21.07
N PRO A 282 -20.65 2.14 21.86
CA PRO A 282 -22.04 2.23 21.41
C PRO A 282 -22.49 3.66 21.11
N GLU A 283 -21.92 4.63 21.82
CA GLU A 283 -22.17 6.07 21.65
C GLU A 283 -21.62 6.60 20.31
N ALA A 284 -20.56 5.98 19.76
CA ALA A 284 -19.97 6.38 18.47
C ALA A 284 -20.88 6.08 17.26
N HIS A 285 -22.03 5.43 17.47
CA HIS A 285 -23.07 5.23 16.47
C HIS A 285 -24.13 6.35 16.44
N SER A 286 -23.97 7.41 17.24
CA SER A 286 -24.68 8.68 17.07
C SER A 286 -24.25 9.37 15.76
N GLY A 287 -25.17 10.03 15.06
CA GLY A 287 -24.89 10.61 13.73
C GLY A 287 -23.80 11.70 13.73
N VAL A 288 -23.67 12.47 14.81
CA VAL A 288 -22.64 13.52 14.93
C VAL A 288 -21.31 12.93 15.38
N ASP A 289 -21.33 12.01 16.34
CA ASP A 289 -20.11 11.39 16.87
C ASP A 289 -19.47 10.48 15.82
N ALA A 290 -20.27 9.70 15.08
CA ALA A 290 -19.80 8.93 13.92
C ALA A 290 -19.15 9.84 12.86
N PHE A 291 -19.72 11.02 12.59
CA PHE A 291 -19.15 11.98 11.65
C PHE A 291 -17.79 12.51 12.15
N VAL A 292 -17.71 13.00 13.38
CA VAL A 292 -16.45 13.51 13.97
C VAL A 292 -15.37 12.42 13.98
N TYR A 293 -15.77 11.20 14.37
CA TYR A 293 -14.91 10.03 14.44
C TYR A 293 -14.36 9.62 13.07
N VAL A 294 -15.19 9.63 12.02
CA VAL A 294 -14.73 9.31 10.66
C VAL A 294 -13.81 10.42 10.15
N TYR A 295 -14.20 11.69 10.25
CA TYR A 295 -13.45 12.81 9.68
C TYR A 295 -12.11 13.08 10.39
N SER A 296 -11.97 12.77 11.69
CA SER A 296 -10.67 12.83 12.37
C SER A 296 -9.68 11.77 11.84
N TRP A 297 -10.16 10.57 11.52
CA TRP A 297 -9.38 9.54 10.84
C TRP A 297 -9.03 9.93 9.41
N LEU A 298 -9.99 10.50 8.67
CA LEU A 298 -9.72 11.03 7.32
C LEU A 298 -8.60 12.07 7.36
N ALA A 299 -8.68 13.03 8.30
CA ALA A 299 -7.64 14.04 8.49
C ALA A 299 -6.28 13.41 8.81
N THR A 300 -6.25 12.38 9.65
CA THR A 300 -5.03 11.64 10.01
C THR A 300 -4.40 10.96 8.79
N ILE A 301 -5.20 10.26 7.97
CA ILE A 301 -4.72 9.65 6.72
C ILE A 301 -4.19 10.69 5.72
N TYR A 302 -4.87 11.83 5.53
CA TYR A 302 -4.39 12.90 4.65
C TYR A 302 -3.08 13.54 5.17
N ILE A 303 -2.90 13.67 6.49
CA ILE A 303 -1.65 14.16 7.09
C ILE A 303 -0.51 13.15 6.87
N LEU A 304 -0.75 11.86 7.11
CA LEU A 304 0.25 10.79 6.93
C LEU A 304 0.66 10.64 5.47
N ASP A 305 -0.29 10.76 4.54
CA ASP A 305 -0.06 10.82 3.10
C ASP A 305 0.80 12.04 2.71
N ALA A 306 0.44 13.24 3.17
CA ALA A 306 1.20 14.46 2.89
C ALA A 306 2.65 14.39 3.44
N VAL A 307 2.84 13.87 4.65
CA VAL A 307 4.16 13.66 5.25
C VAL A 307 4.96 12.62 4.45
N THR A 308 4.34 11.51 4.06
CA THR A 308 5.00 10.44 3.29
C THR A 308 5.38 10.92 1.89
N GLU A 309 4.47 11.63 1.19
CA GLU A 309 4.72 12.25 -0.10
C GLU A 309 5.90 13.24 -0.03
N TYR A 310 5.95 14.08 1.01
CA TYR A 310 7.07 15.00 1.25
C TYR A 310 8.41 14.28 1.49
N ILE A 311 8.43 13.20 2.28
CA ILE A 311 9.68 12.45 2.54
C ILE A 311 10.16 11.74 1.27
N ILE A 312 9.27 11.07 0.54
CA ILE A 312 9.63 10.38 -0.71
C ILE A 312 10.16 11.37 -1.73
N GLU A 313 9.50 12.52 -1.90
CA GLU A 313 9.91 13.52 -2.89
C GLU A 313 11.22 14.22 -2.52
N SER A 314 11.36 14.69 -1.27
CA SER A 314 12.52 15.48 -0.86
C SER A 314 13.76 14.64 -0.59
N ARG A 315 13.59 13.45 0.02
CA ARG A 315 14.70 12.59 0.48
C ARG A 315 14.96 11.44 -0.48
N VAL A 316 13.95 10.61 -0.77
CA VAL A 316 14.12 9.35 -1.50
C VAL A 316 14.32 9.60 -3.00
N LYS A 317 13.57 10.57 -3.57
CA LYS A 317 13.58 10.99 -4.98
C LYS A 317 13.20 9.89 -5.97
N SER A 318 12.18 9.08 -5.64
CA SER A 318 11.63 8.05 -6.52
C SER A 318 10.19 8.38 -6.92
N TYR A 319 9.96 8.62 -8.21
CA TYR A 319 8.65 8.90 -8.79
C TYR A 319 7.68 7.69 -8.75
N PRO A 320 8.11 6.47 -9.14
CA PRO A 320 7.24 5.29 -9.07
C PRO A 320 6.77 4.99 -7.65
N LEU A 321 7.65 5.22 -6.68
CA LEU A 321 7.38 4.97 -5.27
C LEU A 321 6.36 5.99 -4.71
N GLN A 322 6.47 7.26 -5.09
CA GLN A 322 5.49 8.30 -4.74
C GLN A 322 4.08 7.95 -5.25
N PHE A 323 3.97 7.48 -6.50
CA PHE A 323 2.71 7.01 -7.09
C PHE A 323 2.11 5.85 -6.26
N THR A 324 2.97 4.90 -5.90
CA THR A 324 2.60 3.64 -5.23
C THR A 324 2.12 3.85 -3.80
N PHE A 325 2.81 4.68 -3.01
CA PHE A 325 2.34 5.03 -1.65
C PHE A 325 1.08 5.91 -1.67
N LYS A 326 0.93 6.79 -2.66
CA LYS A 326 -0.31 7.58 -2.84
C LYS A 326 -1.53 6.68 -3.06
N LEU A 327 -1.37 5.59 -3.82
CA LEU A 327 -2.42 4.58 -3.97
C LEU A 327 -2.73 3.89 -2.65
N TYR A 328 -1.71 3.49 -1.89
CA TYR A 328 -1.90 2.80 -0.61
C TYR A 328 -2.73 3.64 0.39
N PHE A 329 -2.41 4.93 0.58
CA PHE A 329 -3.21 5.80 1.45
C PHE A 329 -4.62 6.04 0.93
N PHE A 330 -4.83 6.19 -0.39
CA PHE A 330 -6.18 6.28 -0.94
C PHE A 330 -6.98 4.97 -0.78
N MET A 331 -6.34 3.80 -0.92
CA MET A 331 -6.98 2.51 -0.67
C MET A 331 -7.42 2.38 0.79
N ILE A 332 -6.55 2.71 1.76
CA ILE A 332 -6.90 2.77 3.18
C ILE A 332 -8.08 3.72 3.42
N TYR A 333 -7.98 4.97 2.94
CA TYR A 333 -9.06 5.95 3.07
C TYR A 333 -10.40 5.39 2.61
N PHE A 334 -10.47 4.92 1.36
CA PHE A 334 -11.75 4.49 0.81
C PHE A 334 -12.27 3.22 1.45
N ILE A 335 -11.43 2.27 1.87
CA ILE A 335 -11.94 1.02 2.44
C ILE A 335 -12.55 1.20 3.84
N PHE A 336 -11.93 2.03 4.70
CA PHE A 336 -12.57 2.43 5.97
C PHE A 336 -13.88 3.21 5.72
N TYR A 337 -13.87 4.10 4.72
CA TYR A 337 -15.07 4.85 4.31
C TYR A 337 -16.19 3.96 3.76
N ARG A 338 -15.88 2.88 3.02
CA ARG A 338 -16.91 1.92 2.56
C ARG A 338 -17.50 1.12 3.70
N ASN A 339 -16.67 0.60 4.60
CA ASN A 339 -17.17 -0.24 5.68
C ASN A 339 -18.10 0.50 6.65
N LEU A 340 -17.94 1.82 6.80
CA LEU A 340 -18.91 2.66 7.51
C LEU A 340 -20.34 2.51 6.96
N PHE A 341 -20.51 2.38 5.63
CA PHE A 341 -21.83 2.24 5.01
C PHE A 341 -22.60 1.02 5.51
N ALA A 342 -21.92 -0.10 5.81
CA ALA A 342 -22.59 -1.29 6.37
C ALA A 342 -23.17 -1.07 7.79
N ARG A 343 -22.90 0.09 8.42
CA ARG A 343 -23.36 0.48 9.76
C ARG A 343 -24.07 1.85 9.81
N LEU A 344 -24.44 2.42 8.66
CA LEU A 344 -25.30 3.61 8.62
C LEU A 344 -26.78 3.20 8.78
N ARG A 345 -27.51 3.90 9.65
CA ARG A 345 -28.89 3.55 10.04
C ARG A 345 -29.97 4.28 9.23
N ASP A 346 -29.62 5.39 8.60
CA ASP A 346 -30.58 6.36 8.06
C ASP A 346 -30.18 6.79 6.62
N PRO A 347 -31.08 6.67 5.62
CA PRO A 347 -30.86 7.19 4.26
C PRO A 347 -30.32 8.62 4.19
N ASP A 348 -30.73 9.51 5.09
CA ASP A 348 -30.29 10.91 5.08
C ASP A 348 -28.79 11.06 5.38
N GLN A 349 -28.21 10.15 6.19
CA GLN A 349 -26.77 10.12 6.45
C GLN A 349 -25.98 9.79 5.18
N TYR A 350 -26.44 8.81 4.39
CA TYR A 350 -25.83 8.47 3.10
C TYR A 350 -25.89 9.65 2.13
N ILE A 351 -27.03 10.34 2.04
CA ILE A 351 -27.22 11.49 1.14
C ILE A 351 -26.29 12.64 1.54
N LEU A 352 -26.21 13.01 2.82
CA LEU A 352 -25.35 14.09 3.31
C LEU A 352 -23.88 13.80 3.06
N ILE A 353 -23.43 12.59 3.41
CA ILE A 353 -22.04 12.15 3.22
C ILE A 353 -21.68 12.14 1.72
N GLN A 354 -22.59 11.67 0.86
CA GLN A 354 -22.34 11.61 -0.58
C GLN A 354 -22.40 12.97 -1.27
N ALA A 355 -23.30 13.85 -0.85
CA ALA A 355 -23.33 15.23 -1.33
C ALA A 355 -22.02 15.96 -0.98
N ALA A 356 -21.53 15.81 0.25
CA ALA A 356 -20.26 16.37 0.69
C ALA A 356 -19.07 15.81 -0.12
N SER A 357 -19.00 14.48 -0.30
CA SER A 357 -17.93 13.82 -1.05
C SER A 357 -17.90 14.22 -2.54
N SER A 358 -19.06 14.17 -3.22
CA SER A 358 -19.16 14.51 -4.64
C SER A 358 -18.93 16.00 -4.93
N LEU A 359 -19.45 16.91 -4.08
CA LEU A 359 -19.21 18.35 -4.18
C LEU A 359 -17.74 18.69 -3.94
N TRP A 360 -17.10 18.05 -2.95
CA TRP A 360 -15.66 18.16 -2.74
C TRP A 360 -14.86 17.74 -3.98
N VAL A 361 -15.18 16.60 -4.60
CA VAL A 361 -14.50 16.13 -5.82
C VAL A 361 -14.71 17.07 -7.02
N CYS A 362 -15.92 17.61 -7.18
CA CYS A 362 -16.27 18.50 -8.28
C CYS A 362 -15.69 19.93 -8.14
N ILE A 363 -15.45 20.42 -6.92
CA ILE A 363 -15.00 21.80 -6.67
C ILE A 363 -13.52 21.85 -6.26
N PHE A 364 -13.11 21.07 -5.26
CA PHE A 364 -11.78 21.16 -4.66
C PHE A 364 -10.67 20.77 -5.64
N TYR A 365 -10.83 19.66 -6.37
CA TYR A 365 -9.80 19.20 -7.32
C TYR A 365 -9.54 20.20 -8.47
N PRO A 366 -10.57 20.76 -9.14
CA PRO A 366 -10.37 21.88 -10.07
C PRO A 366 -9.77 23.13 -9.42
N LEU A 367 -10.21 23.50 -8.22
CA LEU A 367 -9.70 24.68 -7.50
C LEU A 367 -8.19 24.55 -7.22
N CYS A 368 -7.75 23.40 -6.70
CA CYS A 368 -6.35 23.12 -6.43
C CYS A 368 -5.46 23.21 -7.68
N MET A 369 -6.00 22.90 -8.85
CA MET A 369 -5.28 22.93 -10.13
C MET A 369 -5.08 24.36 -10.68
N THR A 370 -5.67 25.39 -10.06
CA THR A 370 -5.55 26.79 -10.51
C THR A 370 -4.16 27.38 -10.27
N GLN A 371 -3.76 28.31 -11.14
CA GLN A 371 -2.52 29.08 -10.99
C GLN A 371 -2.50 29.92 -9.70
N THR A 372 -3.67 30.40 -9.23
CA THR A 372 -3.78 31.16 -7.98
C THR A 372 -3.39 30.30 -6.77
N VAL A 373 -3.87 29.06 -6.70
CA VAL A 373 -3.48 28.13 -5.62
C VAL A 373 -2.00 27.77 -5.74
N HIS A 374 -1.48 27.47 -6.94
CA HIS A 374 -0.05 27.23 -7.13
C HIS A 374 0.81 28.42 -6.67
N LYS A 375 0.48 29.65 -7.07
CA LYS A 375 1.18 30.87 -6.63
C LYS A 375 1.15 31.04 -5.11
N ASN A 376 0.01 30.78 -4.47
CA ASN A 376 -0.10 30.83 -3.01
C ASN A 376 0.78 29.75 -2.34
N LEU A 377 0.82 28.51 -2.86
CA LEU A 377 1.68 27.45 -2.35
C LEU A 377 3.18 27.77 -2.54
N VAL A 378 3.55 28.41 -3.65
CA VAL A 378 4.92 28.90 -3.89
C VAL A 378 5.28 30.01 -2.89
N CYS A 379 4.41 31.00 -2.70
CA CYS A 379 4.66 32.14 -1.80
C CYS A 379 4.66 31.78 -0.31
N TYR A 380 3.69 31.00 0.17
CA TYR A 380 3.51 30.74 1.60
C TYR A 380 4.17 29.44 2.09
N ILE A 381 4.23 28.40 1.25
CA ILE A 381 4.78 27.08 1.64
C ILE A 381 6.19 26.86 1.02
N GLY A 382 6.60 27.69 0.06
CA GLY A 382 7.90 27.56 -0.60
C GLY A 382 7.97 26.38 -1.57
N LEU A 383 6.84 26.02 -2.20
CA LEU A 383 6.78 24.98 -3.22
C LEU A 383 7.77 25.29 -4.35
N ARG A 384 8.69 24.35 -4.66
CA ARG A 384 9.76 24.54 -5.66
C ARG A 384 9.41 24.02 -7.06
N LYS A 385 8.17 23.59 -7.28
CA LYS A 385 7.73 23.00 -8.56
C LYS A 385 7.24 24.08 -9.51
N ASP A 386 7.57 23.91 -10.77
CA ASP A 386 6.93 24.66 -11.84
C ASP A 386 5.43 24.32 -11.92
N TYR A 387 4.65 25.20 -12.53
CA TYR A 387 3.20 25.06 -12.62
C TYR A 387 2.79 23.78 -13.38
N ASP A 388 3.49 23.42 -14.46
CA ASP A 388 3.16 22.21 -15.22
C ASP A 388 3.47 20.91 -14.47
N ASP A 389 4.55 20.86 -13.68
CA ASP A 389 4.87 19.73 -12.79
C ASP A 389 3.84 19.59 -11.65
N TYR A 390 3.44 20.71 -11.05
CA TYR A 390 2.38 20.75 -10.03
C TYR A 390 1.03 20.30 -10.62
N LYS A 391 0.68 20.80 -11.81
CA LYS A 391 -0.52 20.43 -12.56
C LYS A 391 -0.54 18.93 -12.90
N LYS A 392 0.58 18.36 -13.33
CA LYS A 392 0.73 16.89 -13.52
C LYS A 392 0.54 16.14 -12.21
N GLN A 393 1.10 16.62 -11.09
CA GLN A 393 0.89 16.03 -9.77
C GLN A 393 -0.58 16.01 -9.34
N CYS A 394 -1.32 17.12 -9.52
CA CYS A 394 -2.75 17.19 -9.24
C CYS A 394 -3.55 16.19 -10.10
N GLY A 395 -3.27 16.13 -11.42
CA GLY A 395 -3.88 15.17 -12.33
C GLY A 395 -3.62 13.72 -11.94
N ARG A 396 -2.37 13.39 -11.59
CA ARG A 396 -1.94 12.08 -11.09
C ARG A 396 -2.67 11.70 -9.80
N SER A 397 -2.68 12.57 -8.79
CA SER A 397 -3.36 12.30 -7.51
C SER A 397 -4.86 12.03 -7.70
N PHE A 398 -5.51 12.78 -8.60
CA PHE A 398 -6.90 12.52 -8.97
C PHE A 398 -7.10 11.21 -9.76
N PHE A 399 -6.17 10.82 -10.65
CA PHE A 399 -6.20 9.49 -11.29
C PHE A 399 -6.17 8.37 -10.26
N ILE A 400 -5.20 8.44 -9.33
CA ILE A 400 -4.99 7.42 -8.30
C ILE A 400 -6.19 7.36 -7.34
N ARG A 401 -6.73 8.51 -6.92
CA ARG A 401 -7.98 8.57 -6.13
C ARG A 401 -9.10 7.80 -6.82
N ASN A 402 -9.42 8.13 -8.07
CA ASN A 402 -10.49 7.47 -8.81
C ASN A 402 -10.27 5.95 -8.93
N LEU A 403 -9.01 5.50 -9.00
CA LEU A 403 -8.71 4.08 -9.07
C LEU A 403 -9.08 3.38 -7.76
N ALA A 404 -8.60 3.89 -6.63
CA ALA A 404 -8.90 3.36 -5.30
C ALA A 404 -10.40 3.42 -4.98
N GLU A 405 -11.07 4.54 -5.32
CA GLU A 405 -12.50 4.76 -5.14
C GLU A 405 -13.35 3.67 -5.82
N ASN A 406 -12.96 3.28 -7.04
CA ASN A 406 -13.64 2.23 -7.82
C ASN A 406 -13.26 0.81 -7.39
N ALA A 407 -11.98 0.55 -7.09
CA ALA A 407 -11.52 -0.78 -6.66
C ALA A 407 -12.12 -1.16 -5.29
N THR A 408 -12.15 -0.22 -4.34
CA THR A 408 -12.77 -0.44 -3.02
C THR A 408 -14.29 -0.58 -3.10
N MET A 409 -14.98 0.22 -3.92
CA MET A 409 -16.43 0.13 -4.05
C MET A 409 -16.88 -1.17 -4.73
N LEU A 410 -16.18 -1.58 -5.80
CA LEU A 410 -16.41 -2.87 -6.44
C LEU A 410 -16.15 -4.03 -5.47
N GLY A 411 -15.04 -3.98 -4.72
CA GLY A 411 -14.72 -4.97 -3.69
C GLY A 411 -15.80 -5.06 -2.62
N PHE A 412 -16.25 -3.92 -2.09
CA PHE A 412 -17.27 -3.82 -1.05
C PHE A 412 -18.63 -4.39 -1.47
N ILE A 413 -19.16 -3.96 -2.63
CA ILE A 413 -20.44 -4.46 -3.15
C ILE A 413 -20.36 -5.96 -3.41
N CYS A 414 -19.29 -6.44 -4.04
CA CYS A 414 -19.16 -7.86 -4.35
C CYS A 414 -18.95 -8.72 -3.10
N TRP A 415 -18.12 -8.31 -2.12
CA TRP A 415 -17.92 -9.10 -0.92
C TRP A 415 -19.15 -9.11 -0.02
N ILE A 416 -19.96 -8.04 0.00
CA ILE A 416 -21.20 -8.01 0.80
C ILE A 416 -22.16 -9.06 0.27
N CYS A 417 -22.35 -9.15 -1.05
CA CYS A 417 -23.16 -10.20 -1.65
C CYS A 417 -22.58 -11.61 -1.41
N ILE A 418 -21.26 -11.79 -1.55
CA ILE A 418 -20.60 -13.11 -1.33
C ILE A 418 -20.68 -13.55 0.13
N ILE A 419 -20.50 -12.65 1.09
CA ILE A 419 -20.53 -13.00 2.53
C ILE A 419 -21.98 -13.20 3.00
N HIS A 420 -22.92 -12.37 2.56
CA HIS A 420 -24.33 -12.47 2.97
C HIS A 420 -25.02 -13.75 2.46
N TYR A 421 -24.78 -14.12 1.19
CA TYR A 421 -25.36 -15.35 0.60
C TYR A 421 -24.42 -16.56 0.67
N GLY A 422 -23.22 -16.41 1.23
CA GLY A 422 -22.18 -17.43 1.20
C GLY A 422 -22.03 -18.22 2.51
N PRO A 423 -21.26 -19.32 2.47
CA PRO A 423 -21.02 -20.18 3.64
C PRO A 423 -20.23 -19.50 4.76
N ASN A 424 -19.61 -18.34 4.49
CA ASN A 424 -18.78 -17.61 5.44
C ASN A 424 -19.55 -16.57 6.27
N TYR A 425 -20.87 -16.45 6.09
CA TYR A 425 -21.74 -15.50 6.80
C TYR A 425 -21.50 -15.46 8.32
N GLU A 426 -21.47 -16.63 8.96
CA GLU A 426 -21.33 -16.76 10.42
C GLU A 426 -19.97 -16.27 10.96
N VAL A 427 -18.94 -16.32 10.10
CA VAL A 427 -17.55 -15.98 10.43
C VAL A 427 -17.29 -14.46 10.39
N TYR A 428 -18.20 -13.71 9.76
CA TYR A 428 -18.14 -12.26 9.60
C TYR A 428 -19.29 -11.55 10.34
N PRO A 429 -19.21 -11.40 11.68
CA PRO A 429 -20.25 -10.70 12.46
C PRO A 429 -20.46 -9.24 12.00
N TYR A 430 -19.46 -8.64 11.34
CA TYR A 430 -19.58 -7.30 10.77
C TYR A 430 -20.67 -7.18 9.69
N PHE A 431 -20.95 -8.27 8.97
CA PHE A 431 -21.91 -8.33 7.86
C PHE A 431 -23.17 -9.17 8.18
N LYS A 432 -23.47 -9.37 9.47
CA LYS A 432 -24.76 -9.92 9.91
C LYS A 432 -25.85 -8.83 9.88
N PHE A 433 -26.90 -9.08 9.09
CA PHE A 433 -28.01 -8.15 8.84
C PHE A 433 -29.40 -8.73 9.23
N ILE A 434 -29.45 -9.94 9.81
CA ILE A 434 -30.69 -10.74 9.92
C ILE A 434 -31.21 -10.87 11.38
N GLU A 435 -30.54 -10.27 12.36
CA GLU A 435 -30.94 -10.37 13.77
C GLU A 435 -32.20 -9.54 14.10
N GLU A 436 -33.13 -10.13 14.87
CA GLU A 436 -34.36 -9.46 15.29
C GLU A 436 -34.04 -8.23 16.17
N GLY A 437 -34.44 -7.05 15.69
CA GLY A 437 -34.19 -5.76 16.35
C GLY A 437 -32.96 -4.99 15.83
N ASN A 438 -32.22 -5.53 14.86
CA ASN A 438 -31.05 -4.86 14.29
C ASN A 438 -31.48 -3.79 13.25
N PRO A 439 -31.08 -2.50 13.37
CA PRO A 439 -31.52 -1.43 12.47
C PRO A 439 -30.76 -1.37 11.13
N PHE A 440 -30.02 -2.42 10.76
CA PHE A 440 -29.16 -2.45 9.57
C PHE A 440 -29.73 -3.42 8.52
N ASP A 441 -30.34 -2.88 7.46
CA ASP A 441 -30.87 -3.67 6.35
C ASP A 441 -29.83 -3.85 5.23
N PHE A 442 -29.75 -5.09 4.73
CA PHE A 442 -28.92 -5.47 3.59
C PHE A 442 -29.40 -4.80 2.29
N ASP A 443 -30.71 -4.77 1.99
CA ASP A 443 -31.20 -4.15 0.74
C ASP A 443 -30.88 -2.66 0.73
N LEU A 444 -31.15 -1.96 1.84
CA LEU A 444 -30.77 -0.56 2.01
C LEU A 444 -29.27 -0.34 1.78
N THR A 445 -28.40 -1.08 2.45
CA THR A 445 -26.94 -0.92 2.33
C THR A 445 -26.46 -1.16 0.90
N LEU A 446 -26.93 -2.24 0.25
CA LEU A 446 -26.55 -2.59 -1.11
C LEU A 446 -27.03 -1.54 -2.13
N ARG A 447 -28.30 -1.14 -2.02
CA ARG A 447 -28.96 -0.21 -2.94
C ARG A 447 -28.39 1.20 -2.81
N MET A 448 -28.15 1.68 -1.59
CA MET A 448 -27.51 2.98 -1.36
C MET A 448 -26.05 2.98 -1.81
N SER A 449 -25.31 1.89 -1.62
CA SER A 449 -23.92 1.77 -2.11
C SER A 449 -23.83 1.83 -3.64
N CYS A 450 -24.75 1.17 -4.36
CA CYS A 450 -24.86 1.25 -5.81
C CYS A 450 -25.21 2.68 -6.30
N ILE A 451 -26.11 3.38 -5.59
CA ILE A 451 -26.46 4.78 -5.89
C ILE A 451 -25.23 5.68 -5.67
N ILE A 452 -24.55 5.56 -4.53
CA ILE A 452 -23.33 6.30 -4.21
C ILE A 452 -22.27 6.09 -5.29
N TRP A 453 -22.00 4.84 -5.68
CA TRP A 453 -21.01 4.55 -6.72
C TRP A 453 -21.35 5.22 -8.06
N THR A 454 -22.64 5.27 -8.41
CA THR A 454 -23.12 5.95 -9.62
C THR A 454 -22.84 7.46 -9.56
N PHE A 455 -23.08 8.10 -8.41
CA PHE A 455 -22.75 9.52 -8.20
C PHE A 455 -21.23 9.79 -8.14
N GLU A 456 -20.43 8.88 -7.59
CA GLU A 456 -18.96 8.97 -7.62
C GLU A 456 -18.45 8.90 -9.07
N LEU A 457 -18.90 7.92 -9.85
CA LEU A 457 -18.59 7.80 -11.28
C LEU A 457 -19.00 9.06 -12.07
N ALA A 458 -20.17 9.63 -11.78
CA ALA A 458 -20.65 10.86 -12.40
C ALA A 458 -19.78 12.08 -12.03
N SER A 459 -19.48 12.29 -10.74
CA SER A 459 -18.62 13.39 -10.28
C SER A 459 -17.20 13.27 -10.84
N ALA A 460 -16.62 12.06 -10.86
CA ALA A 460 -15.34 11.77 -11.49
C ALA A 460 -15.34 12.09 -12.99
N ALA A 461 -16.42 11.77 -13.71
CA ALA A 461 -16.57 12.11 -15.13
C ALA A 461 -16.68 13.64 -15.35
N ILE A 462 -17.45 14.35 -14.52
CA ILE A 462 -17.57 15.82 -14.55
C ILE A 462 -16.21 16.47 -14.30
N THR A 463 -15.47 16.08 -13.26
CA THR A 463 -14.13 16.62 -12.98
C THR A 463 -13.14 16.35 -14.11
N ARG A 464 -13.21 15.18 -14.77
CA ARG A 464 -12.41 14.89 -15.99
C ARG A 464 -12.77 15.82 -17.16
N ILE A 465 -14.05 16.14 -17.34
CA ILE A 465 -14.49 17.10 -18.37
C ILE A 465 -13.99 18.51 -18.04
N ILE A 466 -14.04 18.93 -16.77
CA ILE A 466 -13.50 20.22 -16.31
C ILE A 466 -11.98 20.30 -16.59
N PHE A 467 -11.21 19.27 -16.22
CA PHE A 467 -9.75 19.23 -16.45
C PHE A 467 -9.40 19.30 -17.94
N ARG A 468 -10.17 18.63 -18.79
CA ARG A 468 -9.98 18.65 -20.25
C ARG A 468 -10.37 19.99 -20.88
N LYS A 469 -11.49 20.59 -20.47
CA LYS A 469 -12.01 21.85 -21.06
C LYS A 469 -11.31 23.10 -20.53
N VAL A 470 -11.20 23.24 -19.21
CA VAL A 470 -10.66 24.43 -18.54
C VAL A 470 -9.14 24.41 -18.54
N PHE A 471 -8.53 23.31 -18.08
CA PHE A 471 -7.07 23.22 -17.87
C PHE A 471 -6.30 22.64 -19.06
N LYS A 472 -7.00 22.22 -20.13
CA LYS A 472 -6.46 21.55 -21.32
C LYS A 472 -5.56 20.34 -20.97
N HIS A 473 -5.86 19.66 -19.87
CA HIS A 473 -5.03 18.58 -19.31
C HIS A 473 -5.75 17.23 -19.42
N SER A 474 -5.02 16.15 -19.69
CA SER A 474 -5.62 14.85 -19.99
C SER A 474 -5.08 13.77 -19.07
N ILE A 475 -5.61 13.75 -17.85
CA ILE A 475 -5.30 12.82 -16.75
C ILE A 475 -5.00 11.39 -17.24
N SER A 476 -5.88 10.82 -18.08
CA SER A 476 -5.73 9.45 -18.56
C SER A 476 -4.58 9.25 -19.56
N LYS A 477 -4.22 10.27 -20.35
CA LYS A 477 -3.04 10.22 -21.22
C LYS A 477 -1.76 10.35 -20.42
N ASP A 478 -1.75 11.24 -19.42
CA ASP A 478 -0.60 11.43 -18.55
C ASP A 478 -0.34 10.17 -17.70
N ALA A 479 -1.39 9.51 -17.19
CA ALA A 479 -1.27 8.22 -16.50
C ALA A 479 -0.76 7.08 -17.42
N VAL A 480 -1.24 7.00 -18.67
CA VAL A 480 -0.70 6.04 -19.66
C VAL A 480 0.78 6.29 -19.93
N LYS A 481 1.19 7.55 -20.09
CA LYS A 481 2.60 7.92 -20.27
C LYS A 481 3.46 7.53 -19.07
N ASP A 482 2.97 7.72 -17.84
CA ASP A 482 3.66 7.31 -16.61
C ASP A 482 3.82 5.78 -16.54
N PHE A 483 2.84 5.02 -17.04
CA PHE A 483 2.91 3.56 -17.14
C PHE A 483 3.89 3.09 -18.23
N ASP A 484 3.94 3.74 -19.39
CA ASP A 484 4.94 3.44 -20.43
C ASP A 484 6.38 3.75 -19.98
N GLU A 485 6.57 4.78 -19.14
CA GLU A 485 7.86 5.14 -18.55
C GLU A 485 8.28 4.18 -17.41
N TYR A 486 7.31 3.70 -16.61
CA TYR A 486 7.53 2.85 -15.43
C TYR A 486 6.54 1.67 -15.36
N PRO A 487 6.70 0.63 -16.18
CA PRO A 487 5.76 -0.49 -16.26
C PRO A 487 5.66 -1.32 -14.97
N GLU A 488 6.69 -1.27 -14.11
CA GLU A 488 6.68 -1.92 -12.80
C GLU A 488 5.58 -1.40 -11.87
N ILE A 489 5.15 -0.14 -12.03
CA ILE A 489 4.11 0.49 -11.20
C ILE A 489 2.80 -0.30 -11.29
N VAL A 490 2.40 -0.72 -12.49
CA VAL A 490 1.12 -1.43 -12.74
C VAL A 490 1.02 -2.70 -11.90
N VAL A 491 2.10 -3.49 -11.82
CA VAL A 491 2.13 -4.72 -11.02
C VAL A 491 2.11 -4.41 -9.52
N ALA A 492 2.84 -3.38 -9.07
CA ALA A 492 2.81 -2.95 -7.67
C ALA A 492 1.41 -2.44 -7.25
N MET A 493 0.71 -1.72 -8.13
CA MET A 493 -0.65 -1.24 -7.88
C MET A 493 -1.64 -2.40 -7.70
N ILE A 494 -1.61 -3.40 -8.59
CA ILE A 494 -2.47 -4.59 -8.49
C ILE A 494 -2.25 -5.29 -7.15
N VAL A 495 -0.99 -5.53 -6.77
CA VAL A 495 -0.67 -6.22 -5.51
C VAL A 495 -1.06 -5.41 -4.28
N ILE A 496 -0.94 -4.07 -4.31
CA ILE A 496 -1.43 -3.19 -3.24
C ILE A 496 -2.95 -3.27 -3.08
N ILE A 497 -3.69 -3.24 -4.20
CA ILE A 497 -5.15 -3.33 -4.16
C ILE A 497 -5.58 -4.68 -3.56
N ILE A 498 -4.96 -5.79 -3.99
CA ILE A 498 -5.24 -7.11 -3.40
C ILE A 498 -4.92 -7.10 -1.90
N HIS A 499 -3.72 -6.65 -1.51
CA HIS A 499 -3.27 -6.67 -0.12
C HIS A 499 -4.21 -5.89 0.81
N VAL A 500 -4.50 -4.62 0.51
CA VAL A 500 -5.32 -3.75 1.39
C VAL A 500 -6.78 -4.27 1.49
N LEU A 501 -7.31 -4.88 0.44
CA LEU A 501 -8.64 -5.51 0.47
C LEU A 501 -8.64 -6.83 1.28
N GLN A 502 -7.60 -7.66 1.17
CA GLN A 502 -7.46 -8.86 2.01
C GLN A 502 -7.25 -8.49 3.49
N ASP A 503 -6.47 -7.45 3.78
CA ASP A 503 -6.19 -6.94 5.12
C ASP A 503 -7.49 -6.61 5.86
N MET A 504 -8.36 -5.84 5.21
CA MET A 504 -9.66 -5.46 5.75
C MET A 504 -10.60 -6.66 5.95
N LEU A 505 -10.53 -7.68 5.11
CA LEU A 505 -11.29 -8.92 5.33
C LEU A 505 -10.68 -9.78 6.45
N MET A 506 -9.37 -9.68 6.72
CA MET A 506 -8.75 -10.29 7.89
C MET A 506 -9.21 -9.58 9.18
N ALA A 507 -9.24 -8.25 9.15
CA ALA A 507 -9.68 -7.39 10.24
C ALA A 507 -11.11 -7.68 10.75
N LEU A 508 -12.04 -7.90 9.82
CA LEU A 508 -13.47 -8.10 10.11
C LEU A 508 -13.85 -9.56 10.44
N LEU A 509 -12.89 -10.48 10.40
CA LEU A 509 -13.10 -11.91 10.69
C LEU A 509 -13.22 -12.15 12.20
N ASN A 510 -14.16 -12.96 12.68
CA ASN A 510 -14.17 -13.36 14.10
C ASN A 510 -13.31 -14.61 14.31
N LEU A 511 -12.29 -14.54 15.18
CA LEU A 511 -11.35 -15.65 15.40
C LEU A 511 -11.64 -16.43 16.69
N ASN A 512 -12.59 -17.38 16.59
CA ASN A 512 -12.76 -18.44 17.58
C ASN A 512 -12.24 -19.78 17.03
N PHE A 513 -11.36 -20.44 17.77
CA PHE A 513 -10.72 -21.70 17.35
C PHE A 513 -11.00 -22.82 18.37
N LYS A 514 -11.51 -23.94 17.86
CA LYS A 514 -11.91 -25.15 18.61
C LYS A 514 -10.93 -25.64 19.68
N ASP A 515 -9.63 -25.53 19.40
CA ASP A 515 -8.58 -26.20 20.17
C ASP A 515 -7.51 -25.21 20.72
N ALA A 516 -7.78 -23.90 20.75
CA ALA A 516 -6.80 -22.90 21.21
C ALA A 516 -6.61 -22.92 22.73
N LEU A 517 -5.69 -23.78 23.20
CA LEU A 517 -5.31 -23.99 24.61
C LEU A 517 -6.54 -24.15 25.52
N GLY A 518 -7.09 -25.37 25.51
CA GLY A 518 -8.42 -25.66 26.03
C GLY A 518 -8.66 -25.34 27.52
N SER A 519 -9.91 -25.50 27.91
CA SER A 519 -10.47 -25.42 29.27
C SER A 519 -9.91 -26.45 30.27
N LYS A 520 -8.69 -26.96 30.04
CA LYS A 520 -8.00 -27.99 30.81
C LYS A 520 -6.55 -27.56 31.12
N HIS A 521 -6.41 -26.51 31.94
CA HIS A 521 -5.46 -26.49 33.08
C HIS A 521 -5.40 -25.10 33.75
N LYS A 522 -6.09 -24.97 34.88
CA LYS A 522 -5.48 -24.48 36.13
C LYS A 522 -5.98 -25.37 37.27
N PRO A 523 -5.09 -25.99 38.07
CA PRO A 523 -5.45 -26.39 39.44
C PRO A 523 -5.62 -25.15 40.33
#